data_AF-A0A239G9H8-F1
#
_entry.id   AF-A0A239G9H8-F1
#
_cell.length_a   1.000
_cell.length_b   1.000
_cell.length_c   1.000
_cell.angle_alpha   90.00
_cell.angle_beta   90.00
_cell.angle_gamma   90.00
#
_symmetry.space_group_name_H-M   'P 1'
#
loop_
_entity.id
_entity.type
_entity.pdbx_description
1 polymer ?
#
loop_
_entity_poly.entity_id
_entity_poly.type
_entity_poly.pdbx_seq_one_letter_code
_entity_poly.pdbx_strand_id
1 'polypeptide(L)'
;MSTRCPAPCTCASTFSSLPEFYKERLLALRDSRITGDGVLIIKAQQYRTQEQNRADALARLTELIITAGKTEKKCCPTKPNFGSKTRRLEGKARRSTVKAGRGKVEF
;
A
#
# COMPACT_ATOMS: atom_id res chain seq x y z
N MET A 1 -12.19 -28.07 -46.22
CA MET A 1 -13.30 -27.10 -46.36
C MET A 1 -13.61 -26.54 -44.97
N SER A 2 -13.82 -25.22 -44.92
CA SER A 2 -13.81 -24.34 -43.74
C SER A 2 -15.06 -24.43 -42.86
N THR A 3 -14.88 -24.37 -41.53
CA THR A 3 -15.69 -23.58 -40.55
C THR A 3 -14.87 -23.46 -39.24
N ARG A 4 -14.14 -22.36 -38.98
CA ARG A 4 -14.56 -21.10 -38.31
C ARG A 4 -15.10 -21.26 -36.87
N CYS A 5 -14.20 -21.23 -35.88
CA CYS A 5 -14.52 -20.74 -34.54
C CYS A 5 -14.30 -19.22 -34.49
N PRO A 6 -15.27 -18.42 -34.02
CA PRO A 6 -15.14 -16.97 -33.88
C PRO A 6 -14.96 -16.59 -32.41
N ALA A 7 -13.72 -16.44 -31.96
CA ALA A 7 -13.43 -15.64 -30.77
C ALA A 7 -11.95 -15.24 -30.78
N PRO A 8 -11.62 -13.94 -30.66
CA PRO A 8 -10.28 -13.53 -30.31
C PRO A 8 -10.08 -13.81 -28.82
N CYS A 9 -9.80 -15.07 -28.47
CA CYS A 9 -9.25 -15.41 -27.17
C CYS A 9 -7.82 -14.88 -27.15
N THR A 10 -7.67 -13.58 -26.91
CA THR A 10 -6.39 -12.95 -26.62
C THR A 10 -5.92 -13.47 -25.26
N CYS A 11 -5.19 -14.59 -25.29
CA CYS A 11 -4.31 -14.99 -24.21
C CYS A 11 -3.17 -13.97 -24.12
N ALA A 12 -3.38 -12.93 -23.32
CA ALA A 12 -2.37 -11.93 -23.03
C ALA A 12 -1.22 -12.58 -22.24
N SER A 13 -0.04 -12.55 -22.88
CA SER A 13 1.32 -12.67 -22.32
C SER A 13 1.60 -13.80 -21.32
N THR A 14 2.04 -14.92 -21.88
CA THR A 14 3.28 -15.62 -21.50
C THR A 14 3.77 -15.52 -20.04
N PHE A 15 3.44 -16.59 -19.30
CA PHE A 15 4.32 -17.31 -18.35
C PHE A 15 4.69 -16.65 -17.01
N SER A 16 3.68 -16.34 -16.19
CA SER A 16 3.81 -16.55 -14.75
C SER A 16 2.48 -17.01 -14.17
N SER A 17 2.49 -18.14 -13.47
CA SER A 17 1.34 -18.74 -12.78
C SER A 17 0.86 -17.92 -11.58
N LEU A 18 1.40 -16.72 -11.39
CA LEU A 18 1.04 -15.80 -10.32
C LEU A 18 -0.30 -15.13 -10.65
N PRO A 19 -1.24 -15.08 -9.68
CA PRO A 19 -2.48 -14.34 -9.84
C PRO A 19 -2.23 -12.88 -10.21
N GLU A 20 -3.11 -12.30 -11.02
CA GLU A 20 -2.96 -10.94 -11.57
C GLU A 20 -2.72 -9.87 -10.50
N PHE A 21 -3.36 -10.03 -9.35
CA PHE A 21 -3.19 -9.17 -8.17
C PHE A 21 -1.73 -9.02 -7.71
N TYR A 22 -0.92 -10.08 -7.80
CA TYR A 22 0.49 -10.00 -7.45
C TYR A 22 1.29 -9.27 -8.53
N LYS A 23 0.94 -9.43 -9.82
CA LYS A 23 1.62 -8.75 -10.92
C LYS A 23 1.40 -7.25 -10.86
N GLU A 24 0.16 -6.81 -10.68
CA GLU A 24 -0.19 -5.40 -10.54
C GLU A 24 0.55 -4.75 -9.37
N ARG A 25 0.64 -5.46 -8.23
CA ARG A 25 1.36 -4.98 -7.04
C ARG A 25 2.86 -4.93 -7.23
N LEU A 26 3.43 -5.92 -7.90
CA LEU A 26 4.86 -5.94 -8.22
C LEU A 26 5.20 -4.82 -9.21
N LEU A 27 4.35 -4.53 -10.19
CA LEU A 27 4.53 -3.39 -11.10
C LEU A 27 4.35 -2.04 -10.40
N ALA A 28 3.43 -1.96 -9.43
CA ALA A 28 3.23 -0.76 -8.62
C ALA A 28 4.39 -0.51 -7.64
N LEU A 29 5.03 -1.57 -7.15
CA LEU A 29 6.28 -1.51 -6.41
C LEU A 29 7.40 -1.17 -7.38
N ARG A 30 7.69 0.12 -7.52
CA ARG A 30 8.83 0.63 -8.32
C ARG A 30 10.17 0.31 -7.64
N ASP A 31 10.47 -0.96 -7.47
CA ASP A 31 11.79 -1.42 -7.06
C ASP A 31 12.74 -1.32 -8.26
N SER A 32 13.95 -0.86 -8.01
CA SER A 32 15.08 -0.79 -8.96
C SER A 32 15.41 -2.12 -9.65
N ARG A 33 14.93 -3.24 -9.12
CA ARG A 33 15.15 -4.61 -9.62
C ARG A 33 14.14 -5.03 -10.69
N ILE A 34 13.08 -4.25 -10.91
CA ILE A 34 12.01 -4.53 -11.86
C ILE A 34 12.21 -3.62 -13.07
N THR A 35 12.44 -4.22 -14.23
CA THR A 35 12.49 -3.48 -15.51
C THR A 35 11.07 -3.10 -15.93
N GLY A 36 10.91 -2.02 -16.72
CA GLY A 36 9.61 -1.56 -17.22
C GLY A 36 8.79 -2.63 -17.99
N ASP A 37 9.47 -3.65 -18.50
CA ASP A 37 8.87 -4.82 -19.16
C ASP A 37 8.38 -5.91 -18.18
N GLY A 38 8.37 -5.63 -16.86
CA GLY A 38 7.91 -6.57 -15.84
C GLY A 38 8.89 -7.71 -15.51
N VAL A 39 10.16 -7.56 -15.89
CA VAL A 39 11.21 -8.56 -15.64
C VAL A 39 11.93 -8.25 -14.32
N LEU A 40 11.89 -9.21 -13.38
CA LEU A 40 12.59 -9.14 -12.10
C LEU A 40 14.02 -9.68 -12.23
N ILE A 41 15.03 -8.85 -11.99
CA ILE A 41 16.45 -9.24 -12.06
C ILE A 41 17.03 -9.33 -10.63
N ILE A 42 17.24 -10.55 -10.14
CA ILE A 42 17.91 -10.80 -8.84
C ILE A 42 19.34 -11.28 -9.09
N LYS A 43 20.32 -10.52 -8.60
CA LYS A 43 21.73 -10.91 -8.59
C LYS A 43 22.08 -11.57 -7.25
N ALA A 44 22.47 -12.84 -7.27
CA ALA A 44 23.03 -13.56 -6.12
C ALA A 44 24.52 -13.83 -6.37
N GLN A 45 25.37 -13.09 -5.65
CA GLN A 45 26.85 -13.13 -5.79
C GLN A 45 27.55 -13.29 -4.44
N GLN A 46 26.82 -13.70 -3.39
CA GLN A 46 27.34 -13.68 -2.02
C GLN A 46 28.23 -14.87 -1.69
N TYR A 47 28.02 -16.01 -2.34
CA TYR A 47 28.68 -17.26 -2.01
C TYR A 47 29.60 -17.75 -3.13
N ARG A 48 30.55 -18.59 -2.74
CA ARG A 48 31.50 -19.20 -3.68
C ARG A 48 30.89 -20.33 -4.51
N THR A 49 29.86 -21.01 -3.99
CA THR A 49 29.21 -22.14 -4.67
C THR A 49 27.89 -21.72 -5.34
N GLN A 50 27.58 -22.35 -6.47
CA GLN A 50 26.37 -22.03 -7.24
C GLN A 50 25.09 -22.41 -6.49
N GLU A 51 25.11 -23.51 -5.74
CA GLU A 51 23.95 -23.98 -4.97
C GLU A 51 23.54 -22.98 -3.89
N GLN A 52 24.51 -22.43 -3.16
CA GLN A 52 24.26 -21.41 -2.14
C GLN A 52 23.72 -20.12 -2.76
N ASN A 53 24.27 -19.71 -3.91
CA ASN A 53 23.75 -18.54 -4.63
C ASN A 53 22.32 -18.77 -5.16
N ARG A 54 21.98 -20.00 -5.60
CA ARG A 54 20.61 -20.35 -6.00
C ARG A 54 19.65 -20.29 -4.82
N ALA A 55 20.04 -20.84 -3.67
CA ALA A 55 19.23 -20.80 -2.46
C ALA A 55 18.98 -19.36 -1.98
N ASP A 56 20.00 -18.50 -1.99
CA ASP A 56 19.88 -17.08 -1.67
C ASP A 56 18.96 -16.32 -2.64
N ALA A 57 19.10 -16.56 -3.94
CA ALA A 57 18.22 -15.95 -4.94
C ALA A 57 16.74 -16.31 -4.71
N LEU A 58 16.47 -17.59 -4.38
CA LEU A 58 15.12 -18.06 -4.07
C LEU A 58 14.58 -17.47 -2.77
N ALA A 59 15.40 -17.40 -1.72
CA ALA A 59 15.00 -16.78 -0.45
C ALA A 59 14.59 -15.32 -0.65
N ARG A 60 15.42 -14.52 -1.32
CA ARG A 60 15.11 -13.12 -1.62
C ARG A 60 13.89 -12.95 -2.52
N LEU A 61 13.70 -13.84 -3.49
CA LEU A 61 12.50 -13.86 -4.32
C LEU A 61 11.25 -14.07 -3.47
N THR A 62 11.28 -15.02 -2.54
CA THR A 62 10.14 -15.30 -1.66
C THR A 62 9.83 -14.13 -0.73
N GLU A 63 10.85 -13.50 -0.13
CA GLU A 63 10.68 -12.30 0.71
C GLU A 63 10.05 -11.13 -0.06
N LEU A 64 10.47 -10.92 -1.30
CA LEU A 64 9.94 -9.87 -2.16
C LEU A 64 8.46 -10.13 -2.48
N ILE A 65 8.08 -11.36 -2.80
CA ILE A 65 6.69 -11.75 -3.04
C ILE A 65 5.84 -11.58 -1.77
N ILE A 66 6.33 -12.00 -0.61
CA ILE A 66 5.62 -11.84 0.68
C ILE A 66 5.39 -10.36 0.98
N THR A 67 6.42 -9.53 0.77
CA THR A 67 6.33 -8.08 0.99
C THR A 67 5.34 -7.44 0.02
N ALA A 68 5.34 -7.83 -1.25
CA ALA A 68 4.37 -7.36 -2.24
C ALA A 68 2.93 -7.81 -1.95
N GLY A 69 2.77 -9.00 -1.36
CA GLY A 69 1.48 -9.51 -0.89
C GLY A 69 0.93 -8.76 0.33
N LYS A 70 1.79 -8.09 1.11
CA LYS A 70 1.39 -7.42 2.35
C LYS A 70 0.54 -6.18 2.05
N THR A 71 -0.77 -6.37 2.13
CA THR A 71 -1.72 -5.25 2.05
C THR A 71 -1.71 -4.51 3.38
N GLU A 72 -1.25 -3.26 3.37
CA GLU A 72 -1.40 -2.41 4.55
C GLU A 72 -2.89 -2.19 4.83
N LYS A 73 -3.29 -2.46 6.07
CA LYS A 73 -4.68 -2.20 6.49
C LYS A 73 -4.91 -0.70 6.46
N LYS A 74 -5.95 -0.26 5.76
CA LYS A 74 -6.35 1.15 5.74
C LYS A 74 -6.56 1.65 7.17
N CYS A 75 -5.82 2.70 7.54
CA CYS A 75 -6.03 3.38 8.81
C CYS A 75 -7.40 4.07 8.81
N CYS A 76 -8.24 3.74 9.79
CA CYS A 76 -9.45 4.49 10.05
C CYS A 76 -9.11 5.68 10.94
N PRO A 77 -9.43 6.93 10.55
CA PRO A 77 -9.14 8.09 11.37
C PRO A 77 -9.85 7.98 12.72
N THR A 78 -9.13 8.31 13.79
CA THR A 78 -9.69 8.29 15.15
C THR A 78 -10.63 9.48 15.33
N LYS A 79 -11.78 9.24 15.95
CA LYS A 79 -12.69 10.32 16.36
C LYS A 79 -12.06 11.09 17.54
N PRO A 80 -12.27 12.42 17.67
CA PRO A 80 -11.79 13.17 18.82
C PRO A 80 -12.34 12.58 20.12
N ASN A 81 -11.47 12.44 21.13
CA ASN A 81 -11.80 11.89 22.44
C ASN A 81 -12.86 12.75 23.15
N PHE A 82 -13.70 12.12 23.97
CA PHE A 82 -14.72 12.77 24.78
C PHE A 82 -14.15 13.91 25.63
N GLY A 83 -13.00 13.69 26.29
CA GLY A 83 -12.35 14.74 27.09
C GLY A 83 -11.96 15.99 26.29
N SER A 84 -11.58 15.83 25.01
CA SER A 84 -11.30 16.96 24.11
C SER A 84 -12.59 17.75 23.80
N LYS A 85 -13.71 17.04 23.62
CA LYS A 85 -15.02 17.67 23.41
C LYS A 85 -15.46 18.46 24.65
N THR A 86 -15.32 17.89 25.85
CA THR A 86 -15.69 18.55 27.11
C THR A 86 -14.87 19.81 27.35
N ARG A 87 -13.53 19.73 27.24
CA ARG A 87 -12.65 20.91 27.39
C ARG A 87 -12.97 22.02 26.39
N ARG A 88 -13.33 21.68 25.15
CA ARG A 88 -13.76 22.66 24.14
C ARG A 88 -15.05 23.38 24.57
N LEU A 89 -16.02 22.65 25.10
CA LEU A 89 -17.28 23.23 25.58
C LEU A 89 -17.05 24.12 26.81
N GLU A 90 -16.26 23.67 27.78
CA GLU A 90 -15.87 24.45 28.95
C GLU A 90 -15.12 25.73 28.55
N GLY A 91 -14.13 25.61 27.64
CA GLY A 91 -13.41 26.76 27.10
C GLY A 91 -14.32 27.73 26.32
N LYS A 92 -15.35 27.22 25.64
CA LYS A 92 -16.38 28.06 24.99
C LYS A 92 -17.19 28.82 26.05
N ALA A 93 -17.66 28.13 27.10
CA ALA A 93 -18.43 28.72 28.19
C ALA A 93 -17.64 29.80 28.96
N ARG A 94 -16.38 29.50 29.32
CA ARG A 94 -15.48 30.47 29.98
C ARG A 94 -15.25 31.71 29.13
N ARG A 95 -15.09 31.56 27.80
CA ARG A 95 -14.92 32.72 26.92
C ARG A 95 -16.20 33.54 26.76
N SER A 96 -17.38 32.91 26.76
CA SER A 96 -18.64 33.66 26.67
C SER A 96 -18.89 34.50 27.93
N THR A 97 -18.60 33.98 29.12
CA THR A 97 -18.74 34.77 30.36
C THR A 97 -17.79 35.96 30.38
N VAL A 98 -16.52 35.75 29.99
CA VAL A 98 -15.53 36.84 29.86
C VAL A 98 -15.97 37.89 28.82
N LYS A 99 -16.58 37.49 27.70
CA LYS A 99 -17.10 38.43 26.70
C LYS A 99 -18.32 39.21 27.19
N ALA A 100 -19.24 38.56 27.90
CA ALA A 100 -20.41 39.22 28.47
C ALA A 100 -20.02 40.27 29.50
N GLY A 101 -19.03 39.99 30.35
CA GLY A 101 -18.49 40.96 31.32
C GLY A 101 -17.74 42.14 30.68
N ARG A 102 -17.42 42.09 29.38
CA ARG A 102 -16.86 43.20 28.60
C ARG A 102 -17.93 43.99 27.84
N GLY A 103 -19.19 43.58 27.92
CA GLY A 103 -20.31 44.30 27.32
C GLY A 103 -20.47 45.67 27.96
N LYS A 104 -20.98 46.64 27.18
CA LYS A 104 -21.24 47.99 27.66
C LYS A 104 -22.24 47.94 28.81
N VAL A 105 -21.84 48.42 29.99
CA VAL A 105 -22.72 48.54 31.16
C VAL A 105 -23.60 49.76 30.90
N GLU A 106 -24.86 49.53 30.56
CA GLU A 106 -25.88 50.57 30.57
C GLU A 106 -26.35 50.71 32.03
N PHE A 107 -26.10 51.88 32.62
CA PHE A 107 -26.55 52.23 33.97
C PHE A 107 -27.99 52.74 33.95
#